data_AF-X1SU61-F1
#
_entry.id   AF-X1SU61-F1
#
_cell.length_a   1.000
_cell.length_b   1.000
_cell.length_c   1.000
_cell.angle_alpha   90.00
_cell.angle_beta   90.00
_cell.angle_gamma   90.00
#
_symmetry.space_group_name_H-M   'P 1'
#
loop_
_entity.id
_entity.type
_entity.pdbx_description
1 polymer ?
#
loop_
_entity_poly.entity_id
_entity_poly.type
_entity_poly.pdbx_seq_one_letter_code
_entity_poly.pdbx_strand_id
1 'polypeptide(L)'
;PKEEYSDEFLNHVNKHHSWLLKKGNKGVVFSKIIGNQARTQKDVYYLKTQDYFKDIVGETSNQEALLILEELTEVINKNEKFSKILYTWREIDYELRLIRQNPNLPKPNYIILTEEYLKNPKNRNKTHRILQIAQNLKIKTKIVNEESEAGISVKNFGGLVCYFK
;
A
#
# COMPACT_ATOMS: atom_id res chain seq x y z
N PRO A 1 26.45 -18.58 6.26
CA PRO A 1 25.04 -18.95 6.59
C PRO A 1 24.05 -18.00 5.91
N LYS A 2 22.82 -18.40 5.55
CA LYS A 2 21.92 -17.50 4.79
C LYS A 2 21.54 -16.20 5.51
N GLU A 3 21.70 -16.16 6.83
CA GLU A 3 21.55 -14.94 7.63
C GLU A 3 22.58 -13.86 7.28
N GLU A 4 23.82 -14.26 6.98
CA GLU A 4 24.88 -13.32 6.57
C GLU A 4 24.49 -12.58 5.30
N TYR A 5 23.90 -13.24 4.29
CA TYR A 5 23.52 -12.58 3.04
C TYR A 5 22.44 -11.52 3.23
N SER A 6 21.44 -11.77 4.08
CA SER A 6 20.42 -10.76 4.37
C SER A 6 21.01 -9.55 5.11
N ASP A 7 21.93 -9.79 6.06
CA ASP A 7 22.55 -8.72 6.83
C ASP A 7 23.57 -7.95 5.99
N GLU A 8 24.33 -8.62 5.12
CA GLU A 8 25.19 -8.02 4.10
C GLU A 8 24.40 -7.16 3.12
N PHE A 9 23.25 -7.65 2.63
CA PHE A 9 22.38 -6.88 1.75
C PHE A 9 21.84 -5.63 2.45
N LEU A 10 21.30 -5.76 3.66
CA LEU A 10 20.79 -4.62 4.42
C LEU A 10 21.91 -3.62 4.75
N ASN A 11 23.11 -4.10 5.09
CA ASN A 11 24.28 -3.26 5.29
C ASN A 11 24.71 -2.54 4.01
N HIS A 12 24.65 -3.20 2.85
CA HIS A 12 24.93 -2.60 1.56
C HIS A 12 23.91 -1.51 1.24
N VAL A 13 22.61 -1.78 1.41
CA VAL A 13 21.53 -0.79 1.24
C VAL A 13 21.75 0.38 2.18
N ASN A 14 22.07 0.13 3.44
CA ASN A 14 22.29 1.20 4.42
C ASN A 14 23.52 2.07 4.06
N LYS A 15 24.61 1.48 3.58
CA LYS A 15 25.84 2.21 3.22
C LYS A 15 25.73 2.98 1.90
N HIS A 16 25.14 2.37 0.87
CA HIS A 16 25.19 2.89 -0.50
C HIS A 16 23.85 3.45 -0.99
N HIS A 17 22.74 3.02 -0.38
CA HIS A 17 21.39 3.36 -0.77
C HIS A 17 20.56 3.84 0.41
N SER A 18 21.18 4.52 1.39
CA SER A 18 20.49 5.05 2.58
C SER A 18 19.29 5.93 2.25
N TRP A 19 19.27 6.53 1.06
CA TRP A 19 18.12 7.29 0.55
C TRP A 19 16.84 6.43 0.38
N LEU A 20 16.94 5.12 0.19
CA LEU A 20 15.82 4.17 0.21
C LEU A 20 15.26 3.96 1.62
N LEU A 21 16.07 4.16 2.66
CA LEU A 21 15.66 3.96 4.05
C LEU A 21 15.11 5.25 4.69
N LYS A 22 15.27 6.39 4.01
CA LYS A 22 14.74 7.68 4.46
C LYS A 22 13.25 7.78 4.14
N LYS A 23 12.48 8.39 5.04
CA LYS A 23 11.07 8.73 4.83
C LYS A 23 10.92 9.61 3.58
N GLY A 24 10.00 9.26 2.68
CA GLY A 24 9.71 10.01 1.46
C GLY A 24 9.23 9.14 0.29
N ASN A 25 9.03 9.75 -0.88
CA ASN A 25 8.39 9.16 -2.07
C ASN A 25 9.13 7.94 -2.69
N LYS A 26 10.33 7.61 -2.20
CA LYS A 26 11.10 6.43 -2.62
C LYS A 26 11.56 5.56 -1.44
N GLY A 27 10.96 5.77 -0.27
CA GLY A 27 11.21 4.95 0.91
C GLY A 27 10.79 3.50 0.66
N VAL A 28 11.60 2.57 1.12
CA VAL A 28 11.34 1.13 1.03
C VAL A 28 11.44 0.54 2.43
N VAL A 29 10.45 -0.27 2.78
CA VAL A 29 10.43 -1.02 4.03
C VAL A 29 11.00 -2.41 3.78
N PHE A 30 11.98 -2.80 4.60
CA PHE A 30 12.55 -4.13 4.57
C PHE A 30 12.22 -4.87 5.86
N SER A 31 11.91 -6.16 5.73
CA SER A 31 11.80 -7.04 6.90
C SER A 31 12.44 -8.38 6.58
N LYS A 32 13.01 -9.00 7.62
CA LYS A 32 13.80 -10.22 7.50
C LYS A 32 12.98 -11.40 8.02
N ILE A 33 12.79 -12.41 7.18
CA ILE A 33 12.14 -13.67 7.56
C ILE A 33 13.21 -14.75 7.60
N ILE A 34 13.57 -15.18 8.81
CA ILE A 34 14.57 -16.23 9.02
C ILE A 34 13.83 -17.56 9.16
N GLY A 35 13.76 -18.30 8.05
CA GLY A 35 13.37 -19.69 8.10
C GLY A 35 14.59 -20.55 8.36
N ASN A 36 14.71 -21.11 9.56
CA ASN A 36 15.71 -22.15 9.83
C ASN A 36 15.51 -23.27 8.80
N GLN A 37 16.39 -23.30 7.79
CA GLN A 37 16.53 -24.37 6.80
C GLN A 37 15.49 -24.46 5.66
N ALA A 38 14.80 -23.38 5.26
CA ALA A 38 14.01 -23.46 4.02
C ALA A 38 14.91 -23.61 2.78
N ARG A 39 14.97 -24.84 2.27
CA ARG A 39 15.79 -25.25 1.12
C ARG A 39 14.94 -25.77 -0.02
N THR A 40 13.69 -26.15 0.26
CA THR A 40 12.72 -26.64 -0.71
C THR A 40 11.49 -25.74 -0.77
N GLN A 41 10.70 -25.87 -1.84
CA GLN A 41 9.42 -25.17 -1.98
C GLN A 41 8.43 -25.56 -0.86
N LYS A 42 8.48 -26.81 -0.37
CA LYS A 42 7.66 -27.27 0.76
C LYS A 42 8.02 -26.54 2.05
N ASP A 43 9.30 -26.31 2.29
CA ASP A 43 9.74 -25.57 3.47
C ASP A 43 9.26 -24.12 3.39
N VAL A 44 9.36 -23.48 2.21
CA VAL A 44 8.83 -22.12 2.01
C VAL A 44 7.31 -22.08 2.23
N TYR A 45 6.57 -23.08 1.77
CA TYR A 45 5.15 -23.19 2.05
C TYR A 45 4.88 -23.31 3.55
N TYR A 46 5.62 -24.18 4.25
CA TYR A 46 5.52 -24.32 5.70
C TYR A 46 5.85 -23.01 6.43
N LEU A 47 6.87 -22.26 6.01
CA LEU A 47 7.17 -20.94 6.57
C LEU A 47 6.00 -19.98 6.41
N LYS A 48 5.36 -19.94 5.22
CA LYS A 48 4.21 -19.07 4.95
C LYS A 48 3.01 -19.35 5.84
N THR A 49 2.86 -20.58 6.34
CA THR A 49 1.75 -20.93 7.24
C THR A 49 2.01 -20.52 8.69
N GLN A 50 3.26 -20.21 9.06
CA GLN A 50 3.62 -19.84 10.43
C GLN A 50 3.08 -18.44 10.77
N ASP A 51 2.68 -18.24 12.03
CA ASP A 51 2.11 -16.97 12.44
C ASP A 51 3.13 -15.83 12.41
N TYR A 52 4.38 -16.08 12.82
CA TYR A 52 5.45 -15.07 12.73
C TYR A 52 5.67 -14.56 11.29
N PHE A 53 5.43 -15.40 10.27
CA PHE A 53 5.53 -14.97 8.88
C PHE A 53 4.43 -13.97 8.55
N LYS A 54 3.20 -14.25 8.98
CA LYS A 54 2.05 -13.36 8.80
C LYS A 54 2.26 -12.06 9.58
N ASP A 55 2.82 -12.13 10.78
CA ASP A 55 3.12 -10.98 11.63
C ASP A 55 4.12 -10.05 10.94
N ILE A 56 5.24 -10.59 10.47
CA ILE A 56 6.25 -9.81 9.75
C ILE A 56 5.65 -9.18 8.50
N VAL A 57 4.92 -9.94 7.68
CA VAL A 57 4.28 -9.39 6.47
C VAL A 57 3.26 -8.31 6.82
N GLY A 58 2.48 -8.50 7.89
CA GLY A 58 1.51 -7.54 8.40
C GLY A 58 2.18 -6.25 8.85
N GLU A 59 3.26 -6.35 9.62
CA GLU A 59 4.04 -5.20 10.10
C GLU A 59 4.67 -4.43 8.94
N THR A 60 5.36 -5.13 8.02
CA THR A 60 5.93 -4.51 6.80
C THR A 60 4.86 -3.79 5.99
N SER A 61 3.71 -4.44 5.80
CA SER A 61 2.60 -3.89 5.03
C SER A 61 1.98 -2.65 5.70
N ASN A 62 1.89 -2.65 7.04
CA ASN A 62 1.43 -1.49 7.81
C ASN A 62 2.42 -0.32 7.73
N GLN A 63 3.72 -0.58 7.88
CA GLN A 63 4.76 0.46 7.75
C GLN A 63 4.73 1.09 6.34
N GLU A 64 4.59 0.29 5.29
CA GLU A 64 4.42 0.81 3.93
C GLU A 64 3.15 1.68 3.82
N ALA A 65 2.03 1.22 4.39
CA ALA A 65 0.79 1.98 4.37
C ALA A 65 0.90 3.31 5.12
N LEU A 66 1.60 3.36 6.25
CA LEU A 66 1.83 4.59 7.01
C LEU A 66 2.64 5.60 6.20
N LEU A 67 3.65 5.17 5.43
CA LEU A 67 4.38 6.07 4.53
C LEU A 67 3.46 6.68 3.45
N ILE A 68 2.53 5.89 2.90
CA ILE A 68 1.54 6.39 1.93
C ILE A 68 0.59 7.40 2.60
N LEU A 69 0.23 7.19 3.87
CA LEU A 69 -0.63 8.10 4.63
C LEU A 69 0.09 9.36 5.09
N GLU A 70 1.40 9.31 5.34
CA GLU A 70 2.23 10.51 5.52
C GLU A 70 2.18 11.37 4.25
N GLU A 71 2.29 10.79 3.05
CA GLU A 71 2.12 11.52 1.78
C GLU A 71 0.72 12.14 1.67
N LEU A 72 -0.34 11.38 1.99
CA LEU A 72 -1.70 11.90 2.03
C LEU A 72 -1.83 13.09 3.01
N THR A 73 -1.21 13.00 4.18
CA THR A 73 -1.23 14.06 5.20
C THR A 73 -0.53 15.32 4.70
N GLU A 74 0.58 15.19 3.97
CA GLU A 74 1.20 16.33 3.30
C GLU A 74 0.26 16.98 2.28
N VAL A 75 -0.44 16.18 1.48
CA VAL A 75 -1.41 16.67 0.48
C VAL A 75 -2.55 17.44 1.16
N ILE A 76 -3.07 16.92 2.27
CA ILE A 76 -4.09 17.61 3.09
C ILE A 76 -3.57 18.97 3.59
N ASN A 77 -2.34 19.02 4.08
CA ASN A 77 -1.81 20.20 4.76
C ASN A 77 -1.29 21.29 3.81
N LYS A 78 -0.75 20.91 2.64
CA LYS A 78 -0.13 21.87 1.70
C LYS A 78 -1.14 22.71 0.91
N ASN A 79 -2.42 22.31 0.90
CA ASN A 79 -3.52 22.98 0.16
C ASN A 79 -3.08 23.44 -1.24
N GLU A 80 -2.46 22.53 -2.00
CA GLU A 80 -2.03 22.80 -3.35
C GLU A 80 -3.25 22.93 -4.26
N LYS A 81 -3.26 23.95 -5.13
CA LYS A 81 -4.42 24.33 -5.96
C LYS A 81 -5.00 23.20 -6.82
N PHE A 82 -4.23 22.14 -7.07
CA PHE A 82 -4.60 21.00 -7.91
C PHE A 82 -4.66 19.67 -7.15
N SER A 83 -4.36 19.68 -5.84
CA SER A 83 -4.50 18.50 -5.02
C SER A 83 -5.98 18.15 -4.83
N LYS A 84 -6.29 16.86 -4.85
CA LYS A 84 -7.66 16.37 -4.74
C LYS A 84 -7.69 15.13 -3.85
N ILE A 85 -8.63 15.09 -2.93
CA ILE A 85 -8.85 13.97 -2.03
C ILE A 85 -10.31 13.52 -2.17
N LEU A 86 -10.51 12.23 -2.40
CA LEU A 86 -11.80 11.60 -2.63
C LEU A 86 -11.97 10.45 -1.66
N TYR A 87 -13.15 10.33 -1.07
CA TYR A 87 -13.42 9.32 -0.03
C TYR A 87 -14.68 8.50 -0.32
N THR A 88 -15.37 8.78 -1.43
CA THR A 88 -16.50 7.96 -1.88
C THR A 88 -16.19 7.21 -3.16
N TRP A 89 -16.78 6.02 -3.30
CA TRP A 89 -16.68 5.24 -4.54
C TRP A 89 -17.23 5.99 -5.76
N ARG A 90 -18.21 6.89 -5.58
CA ARG A 90 -18.82 7.66 -6.68
C ARG A 90 -17.84 8.66 -7.27
N GLU A 91 -17.15 9.40 -6.41
CA GLU A 91 -16.14 10.37 -6.81
C GLU A 91 -14.97 9.68 -7.52
N ILE A 92 -14.48 8.58 -6.93
CA ILE A 92 -13.37 7.82 -7.49
C ILE A 92 -13.76 7.21 -8.85
N ASP A 93 -14.94 6.60 -8.94
CA ASP A 93 -15.41 6.04 -10.22
C ASP A 93 -15.56 7.10 -11.31
N TYR A 94 -16.04 8.29 -10.95
CA TYR A 94 -16.17 9.40 -11.88
C TYR A 94 -14.80 9.82 -12.45
N GLU A 95 -13.80 10.06 -11.59
CA GLU A 95 -12.44 10.40 -12.03
C GLU A 95 -11.82 9.30 -12.90
N LEU A 96 -11.97 8.03 -12.50
CA LEU A 96 -11.43 6.91 -13.26
C LEU A 96 -12.06 6.81 -14.66
N ARG A 97 -13.34 7.16 -14.81
CA ARG A 97 -13.98 7.22 -16.15
C ARG A 97 -13.41 8.35 -17.00
N LEU A 98 -13.17 9.52 -16.42
CA LEU A 98 -12.55 10.64 -17.13
C LEU A 98 -11.15 10.26 -17.62
N ILE A 99 -10.33 9.68 -16.75
CA ILE A 99 -8.96 9.23 -17.09
C ILE A 99 -8.98 8.15 -18.19
N ARG A 100 -9.97 7.25 -18.18
CA ARG A 100 -10.15 6.25 -19.25
C ARG A 100 -10.47 6.89 -20.60
N GLN A 101 -11.22 7.98 -20.61
CA GLN A 101 -11.58 8.70 -21.84
C GLN A 101 -10.44 9.59 -22.34
N ASN A 102 -9.68 10.18 -21.42
CA ASN A 102 -8.53 11.01 -21.72
C ASN A 102 -7.32 10.57 -20.88
N PRO A 103 -6.44 9.72 -21.42
CA PRO A 103 -5.26 9.22 -20.73
C PRO A 103 -4.23 10.28 -20.33
N ASN A 104 -4.34 11.50 -20.87
CA ASN A 104 -3.46 12.63 -20.52
C ASN A 104 -3.87 13.31 -19.20
N LEU A 105 -5.03 12.97 -18.63
CA LEU A 105 -5.44 13.48 -17.33
C LEU A 105 -4.53 12.95 -16.22
N PRO A 106 -4.29 13.76 -15.16
CA PRO A 106 -3.53 13.32 -14.01
C PRO A 106 -4.20 12.10 -13.38
N LYS A 107 -3.37 11.12 -13.00
CA LYS A 107 -3.82 9.90 -12.33
C LYS A 107 -3.71 10.07 -10.82
N PRO A 108 -4.57 9.41 -10.03
CA PRO A 108 -4.36 9.32 -8.59
C PRO A 108 -2.98 8.77 -8.26
N ASN A 109 -2.37 9.30 -7.21
CA ASN A 109 -1.15 8.76 -6.64
C ASN A 109 -1.43 7.38 -6.04
N TYR A 110 -2.49 7.28 -5.25
CA TYR A 110 -2.93 6.05 -4.59
C TYR A 110 -4.45 5.99 -4.43
N ILE A 111 -4.96 4.76 -4.45
CA ILE A 111 -6.28 4.40 -3.90
C ILE A 111 -6.04 3.44 -2.74
N ILE A 112 -6.51 3.82 -1.55
CA ILE A 112 -6.31 3.08 -0.30
C ILE A 112 -7.67 2.67 0.24
N LEU A 113 -7.80 1.43 0.69
CA LEU A 113 -9.03 0.89 1.25
C LEU A 113 -8.76 -0.09 2.39
N THR A 114 -9.68 -0.17 3.35
CA THR A 114 -9.61 -1.20 4.39
C THR A 114 -10.10 -2.55 3.87
N GLU A 115 -9.67 -3.66 4.47
CA GLU A 115 -10.22 -4.97 4.12
C GLU A 115 -11.71 -5.05 4.43
N GLU A 116 -12.16 -4.42 5.52
CA GLU A 116 -13.58 -4.26 5.85
C GLU A 116 -14.38 -3.63 4.69
N TYR A 117 -13.85 -2.56 4.08
CA TYR A 117 -14.50 -1.90 2.94
C TYR A 117 -14.59 -2.81 1.72
N LEU A 118 -13.54 -3.62 1.48
CA LEU A 118 -13.51 -4.60 0.39
C LEU A 118 -14.52 -5.73 0.59
N LYS A 119 -14.67 -6.21 1.84
CA LYS A 119 -15.57 -7.29 2.22
C LYS A 119 -17.04 -6.84 2.28
N ASN A 120 -17.32 -5.54 2.27
CA ASN A 120 -18.69 -5.00 2.39
C ASN A 120 -19.59 -5.39 1.19
N PRO A 121 -20.65 -6.19 1.41
CA PRO A 121 -21.50 -6.70 0.33
C PRO A 121 -22.25 -5.60 -0.42
N LYS A 122 -22.57 -4.47 0.22
CA LYS A 122 -23.32 -3.36 -0.41
C LYS A 122 -22.54 -2.67 -1.53
N ASN A 123 -21.22 -2.66 -1.43
CA ASN A 123 -20.34 -1.97 -2.37
C ASN A 123 -19.35 -2.90 -3.08
N ARG A 124 -19.32 -4.20 -2.76
CA ARG A 124 -18.39 -5.20 -3.30
C ARG A 124 -18.16 -5.09 -4.81
N ASN A 125 -19.23 -5.13 -5.61
CA ASN A 125 -19.12 -5.06 -7.07
C ASN A 125 -18.50 -3.73 -7.55
N LYS A 126 -18.81 -2.63 -6.86
CA LYS A 126 -18.30 -1.29 -7.20
C LYS A 126 -16.81 -1.20 -6.84
N THR A 127 -16.44 -1.68 -5.65
CA THR A 127 -15.05 -1.70 -5.17
C THR A 127 -14.17 -2.55 -6.08
N HIS A 128 -14.59 -3.78 -6.41
CA HIS A 128 -13.82 -4.62 -7.34
C HIS A 128 -13.68 -3.99 -8.73
N ARG A 129 -14.73 -3.34 -9.24
CA ARG A 129 -14.64 -2.61 -10.52
C ARG A 129 -13.65 -1.45 -10.45
N ILE A 130 -13.65 -0.67 -9.37
CA ILE A 130 -12.67 0.41 -9.16
C ILE A 130 -11.25 -0.16 -9.16
N LEU A 131 -10.99 -1.24 -8.42
CA LEU A 131 -9.68 -1.88 -8.37
C LEU A 131 -9.24 -2.42 -9.74
N GLN A 132 -10.15 -3.02 -10.50
CA GLN A 132 -9.86 -3.51 -11.85
C GLN A 132 -9.51 -2.36 -12.80
N ILE A 133 -10.26 -1.25 -12.74
CA ILE A 133 -9.96 -0.07 -13.55
C ILE A 133 -8.62 0.56 -13.14
N ALA A 134 -8.36 0.68 -11.83
CA ALA A 134 -7.11 1.19 -11.31
C ALA A 134 -5.92 0.37 -11.82
N GLN A 135 -6.02 -0.96 -11.76
CA GLN A 135 -5.01 -1.87 -12.31
C GLN A 135 -4.77 -1.64 -13.80
N ASN A 136 -5.83 -1.56 -14.61
CA ASN A 136 -5.71 -1.30 -16.05
C ASN A 136 -5.07 0.05 -16.37
N LEU A 137 -5.32 1.05 -15.53
CA LEU A 137 -4.74 2.39 -15.67
C LEU A 137 -3.34 2.51 -15.03
N LYS A 138 -2.82 1.43 -14.42
CA LYS A 138 -1.55 1.42 -13.66
C LYS A 138 -1.53 2.40 -12.49
N ILE A 139 -2.69 2.59 -11.84
CA ILE A 139 -2.83 3.38 -10.61
C ILE A 139 -2.47 2.48 -9.43
N LYS A 140 -1.71 3.02 -8.47
CA LYS A 140 -1.29 2.26 -7.29
C LYS A 140 -2.47 2.08 -6.34
N THR A 141 -2.63 0.87 -5.82
CA THR A 141 -3.68 0.52 -4.85
C THR A 141 -3.07 -0.13 -3.61
N LYS A 142 -3.58 0.20 -2.43
CA LYS A 142 -3.16 -0.43 -1.16
C LYS A 142 -4.38 -0.87 -0.37
N ILE A 143 -4.39 -2.13 0.03
CA ILE A 143 -5.38 -2.66 0.99
C ILE A 143 -4.71 -2.70 2.36
N VAL A 144 -5.38 -2.17 3.37
CA VAL A 144 -4.89 -2.10 4.75
C VAL A 144 -5.79 -2.91 5.68
N ASN A 145 -5.20 -3.60 6.65
CA ASN A 145 -5.94 -4.26 7.70
C ASN A 145 -6.60 -3.19 8.60
N GLU A 146 -7.91 -3.29 8.84
CA GLU A 146 -8.69 -2.36 9.65
C GLU A 146 -8.18 -2.19 11.10
N GLU A 147 -7.55 -3.21 11.68
CA GLU A 147 -7.02 -3.19 13.04
C GLU A 147 -5.62 -2.55 13.12
N SER A 148 -4.95 -2.40 11.98
CA SER A 148 -3.65 -1.73 11.91
C SER A 148 -3.78 -0.22 12.09
N GLU A 149 -2.70 0.44 12.51
CA GLU A 149 -2.65 1.90 12.64
C GLU A 149 -3.05 2.60 11.34
N ALA A 150 -2.52 2.14 10.20
CA ALA A 150 -2.91 2.67 8.90
C ALA A 150 -4.39 2.41 8.58
N GLY A 151 -4.92 1.25 8.98
CA GLY A 151 -6.33 0.91 8.87
C GLY A 151 -7.25 1.87 9.60
N ILE A 152 -6.91 2.20 10.85
CA ILE A 152 -7.64 3.17 11.68
C ILE A 152 -7.65 4.54 11.00
N SER A 153 -6.51 4.99 10.47
CA SER A 153 -6.42 6.26 9.74
C SER A 153 -7.29 6.28 8.48
N VAL A 154 -7.27 5.20 7.67
CA VAL A 154 -8.12 5.10 6.47
C VAL A 154 -9.60 5.02 6.84
N LYS A 155 -9.93 4.40 7.98
CA LYS A 155 -11.30 4.32 8.51
C LYS A 155 -11.88 5.70 8.82
N ASN A 156 -11.06 6.67 9.22
CA ASN A 156 -11.50 8.07 9.42
C ASN A 156 -12.01 8.72 8.12
N PHE A 157 -11.60 8.21 6.96
CA PHE A 157 -12.14 8.61 5.64
C PHE A 157 -13.33 7.74 5.19
N GLY A 158 -13.91 6.93 6.09
CA GLY A 158 -14.98 5.99 5.74
C GLY A 158 -14.49 4.67 5.13
N GLY A 159 -13.18 4.37 5.25
CA GLY A 159 -12.59 3.09 4.82
C GLY A 159 -12.16 3.04 3.36
N LEU A 160 -12.27 4.15 2.62
CA LEU A 160 -11.80 4.31 1.24
C LEU A 160 -11.29 5.74 1.07
N VAL A 161 -10.09 5.89 0.52
CA VAL A 161 -9.52 7.20 0.19
C VAL A 161 -8.70 7.12 -1.09
N CYS A 162 -8.74 8.16 -1.90
CA CYS A 162 -8.00 8.32 -3.12
C CYS A 162 -7.48 9.74 -3.18
N TYR A 163 -6.23 9.95 -3.56
CA TYR A 163 -5.68 11.29 -3.65
C TYR A 163 -4.82 11.52 -4.87
N PHE A 164 -4.75 12.80 -5.25
CA PHE A 164 -3.97 13.36 -6.33
C PHE A 164 -3.04 14.39 -5.73
N LYS A 165 -1.77 14.33 -6.12
CA LYS A 165 -0.75 15.33 -5.83
C LYS A 165 -0.58 16.26 -7.01
#